data_AF-A0A1A8GEG2-F1
#
_entry.id   AF-A0A1A8GEG2-F1
#
_cell.length_a   1.000
_cell.length_b   1.000
_cell.length_c   1.000
_cell.angle_alpha   90.00
_cell.angle_beta   90.00
_cell.angle_gamma   90.00
#
_symmetry.space_group_name_H-M   'P 1'
#
loop_
_entity.id
_entity.type
_entity.pdbx_description
1 polymer ?
#
loop_
_entity_poly.entity_id
_entity_poly.type
_entity_poly.pdbx_seq_one_letter_code
_entity_poly.pdbx_strand_id
1 'polypeptide(L)'
;MNNRSLTPNAGPARLGGGSVDHELIITSTFGTLLSVVYIIGVSGNVYTLVVMCHSIRFATSMYISIINLALADLLYLSTIPFVVSTYFLKDWYFGDVGCRILLSLDLLTMHASIFTLTVMCTERYLAVTQPLDTVRRSKSYRKALAWGVWLLSLVLTVPMMIMVAQTSKKLPDGGVKRMCAPTWAPRAYKVYVTVL
;
A
#
# COMPACT_ATOMS: atom_id res chain seq x y z
N MET A 1 -49.77 -46.99 28.25
CA MET A 1 -50.01 -45.86 27.33
C MET A 1 -49.17 -44.69 27.80
N ASN A 2 -48.02 -44.44 27.16
CA ASN A 2 -47.15 -43.31 27.48
C ASN A 2 -46.60 -42.81 26.14
N ASN A 3 -47.15 -41.72 25.59
CA ASN A 3 -46.63 -41.13 24.35
C ASN A 3 -46.28 -39.66 24.61
N ARG A 4 -44.97 -39.39 24.57
CA ARG A 4 -44.37 -38.08 24.76
C ARG A 4 -43.79 -37.67 23.41
N SER A 5 -44.40 -36.70 22.73
CA SER A 5 -43.77 -35.99 21.62
C SER A 5 -44.52 -34.68 21.35
N LEU A 6 -44.04 -33.60 21.96
CA LEU A 6 -44.33 -32.23 21.54
C LEU A 6 -43.76 -32.04 20.13
N THR A 7 -44.60 -31.65 19.19
CA THR A 7 -44.18 -30.99 17.96
C THR A 7 -44.22 -29.48 18.16
N PRO A 8 -43.16 -28.77 17.78
CA PRO A 8 -43.34 -27.48 17.13
C PRO A 8 -42.58 -27.52 15.81
N ASN A 9 -43.30 -27.72 14.70
CA ASN A 9 -42.75 -27.45 13.39
C ASN A 9 -42.59 -25.93 13.25
N ALA A 10 -41.37 -25.46 13.53
CA ALA A 10 -40.88 -24.15 13.19
C ALA A 10 -40.93 -23.95 11.67
N GLY A 11 -41.34 -22.76 11.23
CA GLY A 11 -41.41 -22.38 9.81
C GLY A 11 -40.04 -22.37 9.13
N PRO A 12 -40.01 -22.28 7.77
CA PRO A 12 -38.76 -22.30 7.04
C PRO A 12 -37.98 -21.00 7.28
N ALA A 13 -36.72 -21.17 7.67
CA ALA A 13 -35.74 -20.12 7.89
C ALA A 13 -35.47 -19.30 6.60
N ARG A 14 -35.81 -18.01 6.62
CA ARG A 14 -35.35 -17.01 5.64
C ARG A 14 -34.13 -16.26 6.15
N LEU A 15 -32.96 -16.92 6.26
CA LEU A 15 -31.73 -16.30 6.79
C LEU A 15 -30.47 -16.58 5.93
N GLY A 16 -30.63 -16.78 4.61
CA GLY A 16 -29.50 -17.05 3.70
C GLY A 16 -29.23 -16.02 2.60
N GLY A 17 -30.14 -15.08 2.34
CA GLY A 17 -30.02 -14.14 1.20
C GLY A 17 -29.17 -12.90 1.50
N GLY A 18 -29.46 -12.19 2.59
CA GLY A 18 -28.84 -10.88 2.86
C GLY A 18 -27.32 -10.93 3.04
N SER A 19 -26.79 -11.93 3.74
CA SER A 19 -25.34 -12.01 4.02
C SER A 19 -24.50 -12.27 2.77
N VAL A 20 -25.03 -13.01 1.79
CA VAL A 20 -24.31 -13.35 0.55
C VAL A 20 -24.35 -12.18 -0.43
N ASP A 21 -25.48 -11.50 -0.52
CA ASP A 21 -25.64 -10.31 -1.38
C ASP A 21 -24.71 -9.17 -0.92
N HIS A 22 -24.61 -8.93 0.39
CA HIS A 22 -23.70 -7.91 0.93
C HIS A 22 -22.22 -8.21 0.65
N GLU A 23 -21.76 -9.45 0.84
CA GLU A 23 -20.36 -9.83 0.56
C GLU A 23 -20.02 -9.75 -0.94
N LEU A 24 -20.98 -10.09 -1.81
CA LEU A 24 -20.84 -9.98 -3.26
C LEU A 24 -20.76 -8.51 -3.70
N ILE A 25 -21.65 -7.66 -3.16
CA ILE A 25 -21.66 -6.23 -3.44
C ILE A 25 -20.34 -5.59 -2.99
N ILE A 26 -19.85 -5.91 -1.79
CA ILE A 26 -18.58 -5.40 -1.27
C ILE A 26 -17.41 -5.81 -2.19
N THR A 27 -17.34 -7.09 -2.55
CA THR A 27 -16.27 -7.62 -3.41
C THR A 27 -16.29 -6.99 -4.80
N SER A 28 -17.46 -6.91 -5.42
CA SER A 28 -17.66 -6.32 -6.75
C SER A 28 -17.31 -4.83 -6.75
N THR A 29 -17.77 -4.10 -5.74
CA THR A 29 -17.51 -2.66 -5.59
C THR A 29 -16.00 -2.42 -5.40
N PHE A 30 -15.36 -3.17 -4.51
CA PHE A 30 -13.92 -3.04 -4.25
C PHE A 30 -13.07 -3.36 -5.49
N GLY A 31 -13.38 -4.46 -6.18
CA GLY A 31 -12.69 -4.83 -7.42
C GLY A 31 -12.84 -3.78 -8.53
N THR A 32 -14.05 -3.20 -8.67
CA THR A 32 -14.32 -2.13 -9.63
C THR A 32 -13.53 -0.86 -9.29
N LEU A 33 -13.56 -0.43 -8.03
CA LEU A 33 -12.82 0.76 -7.57
C LEU A 33 -11.32 0.61 -7.78
N LEU A 34 -10.75 -0.54 -7.40
CA LEU A 34 -9.33 -0.83 -7.61
C LEU A 34 -8.94 -0.83 -9.09
N SER A 35 -9.80 -1.35 -9.95
CA SER A 35 -9.56 -1.34 -11.41
C SER A 35 -9.57 0.08 -11.98
N VAL A 36 -10.49 0.93 -11.54
CA VAL A 36 -10.55 2.34 -11.94
C VAL A 36 -9.32 3.10 -11.45
N VAL A 37 -8.93 2.91 -10.18
CA VAL A 37 -7.71 3.50 -9.61
C VAL A 37 -6.47 3.03 -10.35
N TYR A 38 -6.40 1.75 -10.76
CA TYR A 38 -5.31 1.22 -11.57
C TYR A 38 -5.18 1.97 -12.90
N ILE A 39 -6.27 2.10 -13.66
CA ILE A 39 -6.25 2.76 -14.97
C ILE A 39 -5.88 4.25 -14.84
N ILE A 40 -6.53 4.97 -13.94
CA ILE A 40 -6.29 6.40 -13.71
C ILE A 40 -4.88 6.62 -13.15
N GLY A 41 -4.46 5.79 -12.20
CA GLY A 41 -3.14 5.88 -11.58
C GLY A 41 -2.01 5.60 -12.57
N VAL A 42 -2.12 4.57 -13.41
CA VAL A 42 -1.08 4.22 -14.38
C VAL A 42 -0.99 5.32 -15.44
N SER A 43 -2.12 5.73 -16.00
CA SER A 43 -2.14 6.81 -17.00
C SER A 43 -1.59 8.12 -16.44
N GLY A 44 -1.99 8.52 -15.23
CA GLY A 44 -1.52 9.74 -14.56
C GLY A 44 -0.02 9.70 -14.23
N ASN A 45 0.47 8.59 -13.66
CA ASN A 45 1.88 8.47 -13.31
C ASN A 45 2.79 8.37 -14.53
N VAL A 46 2.39 7.65 -15.58
CA VAL A 46 3.11 7.61 -16.86
C VAL A 46 3.13 9.00 -17.51
N TYR A 47 1.98 9.70 -17.52
CA TYR A 47 1.91 11.06 -18.04
C TYR A 47 2.86 12.00 -17.30
N THR A 48 2.88 11.95 -15.96
CA THR A 48 3.84 12.72 -15.14
C THR A 48 5.29 12.39 -15.52
N LEU A 49 5.63 11.11 -15.67
CA LEU A 49 6.97 10.68 -16.09
C LEU A 49 7.36 11.27 -17.45
N VAL A 50 6.45 11.21 -18.44
CA VAL A 50 6.67 11.76 -19.80
C VAL A 50 6.84 13.28 -19.75
N VAL A 51 5.94 14.00 -19.07
CA VAL A 51 5.98 15.47 -18.97
C VAL A 51 7.23 15.93 -18.24
N MET A 52 7.62 15.25 -17.16
CA MET A 52 8.84 15.56 -16.43
C MET A 52 10.08 15.34 -17.30
N CYS A 53 10.16 14.21 -18.03
CA CYS A 53 11.26 13.95 -18.96
C CYS A 53 11.39 15.02 -20.06
N HIS A 54 10.27 15.61 -20.49
CA HIS A 54 10.27 16.69 -21.47
C HIS A 54 10.58 18.08 -20.85
N SER A 55 10.16 18.32 -19.60
CA SER A 55 10.30 19.60 -18.89
C SER A 55 11.55 19.72 -18.02
N ILE A 56 12.72 19.25 -18.51
CA ILE A 56 14.07 19.28 -17.85
C ILE A 56 14.48 20.64 -17.24
N ARG A 57 13.71 21.71 -17.47
CA ARG A 57 13.99 23.10 -17.13
C ARG A 57 13.52 23.55 -15.74
N PHE A 58 12.58 22.87 -15.07
CA PHE A 58 12.08 23.29 -13.76
C PHE A 58 12.77 22.53 -12.62
N ALA A 59 13.55 23.23 -11.79
CA ALA A 59 14.10 22.78 -10.51
C ALA A 59 14.54 21.30 -10.44
N THR A 60 15.78 21.02 -10.83
CA THR A 60 16.34 19.66 -10.96
C THR A 60 16.29 18.80 -9.68
N SER A 61 16.03 19.37 -8.49
CA SER A 61 15.87 18.60 -7.25
C SER A 61 14.44 18.07 -7.09
N MET A 62 13.42 18.91 -7.31
CA MET A 62 12.00 18.49 -7.41
C MET A 62 11.78 17.42 -8.49
N TYR A 63 12.45 17.55 -9.63
CA TYR A 63 12.38 16.59 -10.74
C TYR A 63 12.72 15.14 -10.33
N ILE A 64 13.80 14.95 -9.56
CA ILE A 64 14.23 13.61 -9.17
C ILE A 64 13.25 12.99 -8.16
N SER A 65 12.74 13.78 -7.21
CA SER A 65 11.74 13.33 -6.25
C SER A 65 10.43 12.91 -6.94
N ILE A 66 9.98 13.68 -7.94
CA ILE A 66 8.76 13.35 -8.70
C ILE A 66 8.92 12.07 -9.52
N ILE A 67 10.07 11.85 -10.16
CA ILE A 67 10.31 10.60 -10.91
C ILE A 67 10.33 9.41 -9.97
N ASN A 68 11.02 9.53 -8.83
CA ASN A 68 11.06 8.46 -7.83
C ASN A 68 9.66 8.13 -7.31
N LEU A 69 8.83 9.15 -7.08
CA LEU A 69 7.43 8.98 -6.68
C LEU A 69 6.62 8.27 -7.77
N ALA A 70 6.71 8.73 -9.02
CA ALA A 70 5.97 8.12 -10.14
C ALA A 70 6.38 6.64 -10.35
N LEU A 71 7.66 6.30 -10.17
CA LEU A 71 8.13 4.93 -10.22
C LEU A 71 7.59 4.08 -9.05
N ALA A 72 7.59 4.62 -7.83
CA ALA A 72 7.02 3.95 -6.66
C ALA A 72 5.51 3.69 -6.83
N ASP A 73 4.78 4.69 -7.34
CA ASP A 73 3.34 4.56 -7.59
C ASP A 73 3.06 3.56 -8.70
N LEU A 74 3.84 3.53 -9.79
CA LEU A 74 3.71 2.49 -10.82
C LEU A 74 3.99 1.09 -10.26
N LEU A 75 4.98 0.94 -9.38
CA LEU A 75 5.23 -0.31 -8.68
C LEU A 75 4.05 -0.70 -7.79
N TYR A 76 3.49 0.23 -7.01
CA TYR A 76 2.29 -0.02 -6.21
C TYR A 76 1.09 -0.42 -7.08
N LEU A 77 0.80 0.34 -8.13
CA LEU A 77 -0.30 0.06 -9.06
C LEU A 77 -0.14 -1.31 -9.74
N SER A 78 1.09 -1.74 -10.04
CA SER A 78 1.33 -3.08 -10.60
C SER A 78 0.90 -4.24 -9.68
N THR A 79 0.78 -3.99 -8.38
CA THR A 79 0.32 -4.98 -7.39
C THR A 79 -1.19 -5.02 -7.20
N ILE A 80 -1.93 -4.00 -7.65
CA ILE A 80 -3.40 -3.96 -7.62
C ILE A 80 -4.07 -5.13 -8.37
N PRO A 81 -3.71 -5.48 -9.63
CA PRO A 81 -4.36 -6.59 -10.35
C PRO A 81 -4.19 -7.93 -9.64
N PHE A 82 -3.10 -8.08 -8.90
CA PHE A 82 -2.83 -9.23 -8.08
C PHE A 82 -3.71 -9.26 -6.84
N VAL A 83 -3.88 -8.12 -6.16
CA VAL A 83 -4.82 -7.98 -5.04
C VAL A 83 -6.23 -8.33 -5.50
N VAL A 84 -6.68 -7.78 -6.63
CA VAL A 84 -7.98 -8.10 -7.23
C VAL A 84 -8.11 -9.60 -7.48
N SER A 85 -7.09 -10.23 -8.07
CA SER A 85 -7.06 -11.67 -8.30
C SER A 85 -7.18 -12.49 -7.00
N THR A 86 -6.47 -12.10 -5.94
CA THR A 86 -6.57 -12.77 -4.62
C THR A 86 -7.94 -12.59 -3.98
N TYR A 87 -8.59 -11.44 -4.21
CA TYR A 87 -9.92 -11.14 -3.68
C TYR A 87 -10.99 -12.02 -4.34
N PHE A 88 -10.89 -12.24 -5.66
CA PHE A 88 -11.77 -13.16 -6.39
C PHE A 88 -11.56 -14.62 -6.00
N LEU A 89 -10.32 -15.03 -5.73
CA LEU A 89 -9.98 -16.40 -5.29
C LEU A 89 -10.36 -16.68 -3.83
N LYS A 90 -10.79 -15.67 -3.06
CA LYS A 90 -11.16 -15.74 -1.63
C LYS A 90 -10.09 -16.33 -0.69
N ASP A 91 -8.89 -16.51 -1.20
CA ASP A 91 -7.76 -17.12 -0.50
C ASP A 91 -6.46 -16.40 -0.87
N TRP A 92 -5.63 -16.17 0.15
CA TRP A 92 -4.31 -15.58 -0.04
C TRP A 92 -3.32 -16.63 -0.52
N TYR A 93 -3.07 -16.67 -1.84
CA TYR A 93 -2.12 -17.61 -2.44
C TYR A 93 -0.69 -17.08 -2.57
N PHE A 94 -0.49 -15.76 -2.40
CA PHE A 94 0.81 -15.13 -2.64
C PHE A 94 1.80 -15.20 -1.48
N GLY A 95 1.41 -15.91 -0.42
CA GLY A 95 2.27 -16.15 0.73
C GLY A 95 2.61 -14.88 1.52
N ASP A 96 3.53 -15.05 2.47
CA ASP A 96 4.03 -13.99 3.34
C ASP A 96 4.72 -12.86 2.56
N VAL A 97 5.37 -13.19 1.44
CA VAL A 97 6.13 -12.23 0.62
C VAL A 97 5.21 -11.21 -0.04
N GLY A 98 4.09 -11.62 -0.65
CA GLY A 98 3.15 -10.68 -1.27
C GLY A 98 2.53 -9.72 -0.26
N CYS A 99 2.22 -10.24 0.94
CA CYS A 99 1.66 -9.47 2.05
C CYS A 99 2.58 -8.32 2.46
N ARG A 100 3.86 -8.67 2.63
CA ARG A 100 4.93 -7.73 2.93
C ARG A 100 5.08 -6.72 1.81
N ILE A 101 5.25 -7.15 0.56
CA ILE A 101 5.45 -6.25 -0.59
C ILE A 101 4.34 -5.19 -0.69
N LEU A 102 3.08 -5.60 -0.56
CA LEU A 102 1.93 -4.69 -0.65
C LEU A 102 1.96 -3.59 0.42
N LEU A 103 2.16 -3.99 1.68
CA LEU A 103 2.24 -3.04 2.80
C LEU A 103 3.50 -2.18 2.74
N SER A 104 4.60 -2.73 2.22
CA SER A 104 5.81 -1.97 1.90
C SER A 104 5.56 -0.85 0.91
N LEU A 105 4.91 -1.17 -0.21
CA LEU A 105 4.69 -0.22 -1.30
C LEU A 105 3.71 0.87 -0.87
N ASP A 106 2.66 0.52 -0.12
CA ASP A 106 1.73 1.51 0.45
C ASP A 106 2.46 2.50 1.37
N LEU A 107 3.24 1.99 2.33
CA LEU A 107 4.04 2.83 3.21
C LEU A 107 5.09 3.65 2.43
N LEU A 108 5.72 3.07 1.42
CA LEU A 108 6.71 3.75 0.58
C LEU A 108 6.08 4.95 -0.15
N THR A 109 4.91 4.76 -0.78
CA THR A 109 4.17 5.84 -1.45
C THR A 109 3.74 6.93 -0.48
N MET A 110 3.29 6.56 0.73
CA MET A 110 2.93 7.52 1.78
C MET A 110 4.12 8.39 2.20
N HIS A 111 5.27 7.77 2.50
CA HIS A 111 6.49 8.49 2.88
C HIS A 111 7.04 9.33 1.72
N ALA A 112 7.06 8.78 0.50
CA ALA A 112 7.52 9.49 -0.69
C ALA A 112 6.69 10.76 -0.97
N SER A 113 5.37 10.70 -0.76
CA SER A 113 4.49 11.86 -0.88
C SER A 113 4.83 12.95 0.13
N ILE A 114 5.03 12.58 1.41
CA ILE A 114 5.40 13.51 2.49
C ILE A 114 6.76 14.17 2.21
N PHE A 115 7.77 13.38 1.82
CA PHE A 115 9.09 13.91 1.50
C PHE A 115 9.05 14.82 0.26
N THR A 116 8.28 14.46 -0.76
CA THR A 116 8.13 15.30 -1.96
C THR A 116 7.50 16.64 -1.62
N LEU A 117 6.45 16.65 -0.80
CA LEU A 117 5.82 17.88 -0.32
C LEU A 117 6.81 18.73 0.48
N THR A 118 7.57 18.09 1.38
CA THR A 118 8.57 18.76 2.22
C THR A 118 9.67 19.42 1.37
N VAL A 119 10.17 18.71 0.35
CA VAL A 119 11.16 19.23 -0.60
C VAL A 119 10.58 20.40 -1.39
N MET A 120 9.35 20.29 -1.90
CA MET A 120 8.68 21.38 -2.63
C MET A 120 8.53 22.63 -1.73
N CYS A 121 8.07 22.47 -0.49
CA CYS A 121 7.97 23.56 0.48
C CYS A 121 9.34 24.20 0.76
N THR A 122 10.37 23.37 0.93
CA THR A 122 11.74 23.83 1.20
C THR A 122 12.30 24.61 0.01
N GLU A 123 12.08 24.14 -1.22
CA GLU A 123 12.51 24.86 -2.42
C GLU A 123 11.81 26.22 -2.54
N ARG A 124 10.49 26.29 -2.29
CA ARG A 124 9.76 27.56 -2.30
C ARG A 124 10.26 28.51 -1.23
N TYR A 125 10.54 27.99 -0.03
CA TYR A 125 11.09 28.76 1.07
C TYR A 125 12.48 29.33 0.71
N LEU A 126 13.39 28.48 0.21
CA LEU A 126 14.75 28.90 -0.17
C LEU A 126 14.76 29.87 -1.37
N ALA A 127 13.83 29.72 -2.31
CA ALA A 127 13.70 30.66 -3.43
C ALA A 127 13.34 32.08 -2.96
N VAL A 128 12.60 32.21 -1.86
CA VAL A 128 12.21 33.49 -1.27
C VAL A 128 13.31 34.05 -0.38
N THR A 129 13.98 33.21 0.43
CA THR A 129 14.96 33.68 1.42
C THR A 129 16.38 33.82 0.89
N GLN A 130 16.80 33.01 -0.08
CA GLN A 130 18.18 32.96 -0.58
C GLN A 130 18.26 32.72 -2.11
N PRO A 131 17.93 33.72 -2.94
CA PRO A 131 17.90 33.57 -4.40
C PRO A 131 19.26 33.27 -5.05
N LEU A 132 20.40 33.54 -4.39
CA LEU A 132 21.75 33.35 -4.94
C LEU A 132 22.38 31.98 -4.62
N ASP A 133 22.01 31.34 -3.51
CA ASP A 133 22.54 30.01 -3.14
C ASP A 133 21.83 28.85 -3.87
N THR A 134 20.59 29.07 -4.31
CA THR A 134 19.81 28.08 -5.08
C THR A 134 20.47 27.74 -6.43
N VAL A 135 21.20 28.67 -7.03
CA VAL A 135 21.95 28.48 -8.30
C VAL A 135 23.21 27.63 -8.10
N ARG A 136 23.81 27.63 -6.90
CA ARG A 136 25.10 26.95 -6.62
C ARG A 136 24.96 25.51 -6.11
N ARG A 137 23.73 25.01 -5.89
CA ARG A 137 23.51 23.63 -5.45
C ARG A 137 24.00 22.63 -6.52
N SER A 138 25.12 21.98 -6.27
CA SER A 138 25.74 20.97 -7.14
C SER A 138 24.82 19.78 -7.45
N LYS A 139 24.97 19.15 -8.62
CA LYS A 139 24.26 17.91 -9.02
C LYS A 139 24.47 16.78 -8.00
N SER A 140 25.60 16.76 -7.29
CA SER A 140 25.94 15.73 -6.31
C SER A 140 25.09 15.80 -5.03
N TYR A 141 24.81 17.01 -4.53
CA TYR A 141 23.92 17.21 -3.37
C TYR A 141 22.49 16.73 -3.66
N ARG A 142 22.04 16.92 -4.90
CA ARG A 142 20.71 16.49 -5.37
C ARG A 142 20.60 14.97 -5.52
N LYS A 143 21.66 14.32 -6.03
CA LYS A 143 21.77 12.85 -5.99
C LYS A 143 21.75 12.32 -4.56
N ALA A 144 22.47 12.97 -3.65
CA ALA A 144 22.50 12.57 -2.24
C ALA A 144 21.11 12.70 -1.58
N LEU A 145 20.33 13.73 -1.90
CA LEU A 145 18.94 13.87 -1.45
C LEU A 145 18.03 12.77 -2.01
N ALA A 146 18.14 12.45 -3.29
CA ALA A 146 17.35 11.39 -3.90
C ALA A 146 17.64 10.02 -3.28
N TRP A 147 18.93 9.70 -3.12
CA TRP A 147 19.37 8.50 -2.40
C TRP A 147 18.95 8.54 -0.94
N GLY A 148 19.01 9.71 -0.29
CA GLY A 148 18.60 9.91 1.08
C GLY A 148 17.11 9.65 1.29
N VAL A 149 16.23 10.10 0.38
CA VAL A 149 14.79 9.82 0.43
C VAL A 149 14.51 8.34 0.23
N TRP A 150 15.18 7.67 -0.72
CA TRP A 150 15.05 6.22 -0.90
C TRP A 150 15.53 5.45 0.33
N LEU A 151 16.73 5.77 0.83
CA LEU A 151 17.28 5.14 2.02
C LEU A 151 16.40 5.38 3.24
N LEU A 152 15.93 6.60 3.47
CA LEU A 152 15.09 6.93 4.62
C LEU A 152 13.73 6.24 4.52
N SER A 153 13.10 6.24 3.35
CA SER A 153 11.86 5.50 3.11
C SER A 153 12.05 3.99 3.29
N LEU A 154 13.16 3.42 2.80
CA LEU A 154 13.51 2.01 3.00
C LEU A 154 13.75 1.70 4.48
N VAL A 155 14.51 2.54 5.18
CA VAL A 155 14.78 2.40 6.62
C VAL A 155 13.49 2.48 7.43
N LEU A 156 12.52 3.31 7.04
CA LEU A 156 11.22 3.39 7.72
C LEU A 156 10.26 2.25 7.34
N THR A 157 10.35 1.73 6.11
CA THR A 157 9.53 0.59 5.66
C THR A 157 10.04 -0.75 6.16
N VAL A 158 11.35 -0.95 6.31
CA VAL A 158 11.96 -2.20 6.81
C VAL A 158 11.43 -2.66 8.18
N PRO A 159 11.37 -1.84 9.24
CA PRO A 159 10.85 -2.27 10.54
C PRO A 159 9.35 -2.58 10.47
N MET A 160 8.56 -1.80 9.73
CA MET A 160 7.15 -2.10 9.48
C MET A 160 6.96 -3.41 8.70
N MET A 161 7.83 -3.67 7.72
CA MET A 161 7.86 -4.91 6.95
C MET A 161 8.14 -6.14 7.81
N ILE A 162 9.00 -6.01 8.81
CA ILE A 162 9.32 -7.10 9.73
C ILE A 162 8.13 -7.37 10.66
N MET A 163 7.44 -6.32 11.10
CA MET A 163 6.26 -6.41 11.96
C MET A 163 5.06 -7.05 11.25
N VAL A 164 4.92 -6.87 9.94
CA VAL A 164 3.85 -7.48 9.14
C VAL A 164 4.20 -8.91 8.75
N ALA A 165 3.34 -9.87 9.07
CA ALA A 165 3.47 -11.23 8.56
C ALA A 165 2.10 -11.85 8.26
N GLN A 166 2.09 -12.81 7.35
CA GLN A 166 0.91 -13.62 7.08
C GLN A 166 0.64 -14.55 8.27
N THR A 167 -0.45 -14.28 8.98
CA THR A 167 -0.96 -15.18 10.03
C THR A 167 -1.98 -16.15 9.44
N SER A 168 -1.92 -17.40 9.89
CA SER A 168 -2.89 -18.43 9.48
C SER A 168 -3.81 -18.73 10.65
N LYS A 169 -5.11 -18.44 10.50
CA LYS A 169 -6.13 -18.83 11.48
C LYS A 169 -6.77 -20.13 11.02
N LYS A 170 -6.85 -21.11 11.93
CA LYS A 170 -7.66 -22.32 11.70
C LYS A 170 -9.13 -21.96 11.86
N LEU A 171 -9.93 -22.25 10.84
CA LEU A 171 -11.39 -22.14 10.88
C LEU A 171 -12.00 -23.32 11.67
N PRO A 172 -13.21 -23.16 12.22
CA PRO A 172 -13.90 -24.21 12.97
C PRO A 172 -14.07 -25.51 12.17
N ASP A 173 -14.20 -25.42 10.85
CA ASP A 173 -14.37 -26.55 9.93
C ASP A 173 -13.03 -27.24 9.53
N GLY A 174 -11.93 -26.91 10.21
CA GLY A 174 -10.60 -27.47 9.91
C GLY A 174 -9.86 -26.83 8.72
N GLY A 175 -10.51 -25.93 7.99
CA GLY A 175 -9.87 -25.11 6.96
C GLY A 175 -8.84 -24.13 7.53
N VAL A 176 -7.82 -23.75 6.75
CA VAL A 176 -6.81 -22.77 7.15
C VAL A 176 -7.03 -21.48 6.36
N LYS A 177 -7.42 -20.39 7.03
CA LYS A 177 -7.58 -19.07 6.41
C LYS A 177 -6.32 -18.23 6.67
N ARG A 178 -5.66 -17.81 5.59
CA ARG A 178 -4.48 -16.94 5.62
C ARG A 178 -4.90 -15.48 5.61
N MET A 179 -4.36 -14.68 6.53
CA MET A 179 -4.65 -13.25 6.69
C MET A 179 -3.36 -12.45 6.84
N CYS A 180 -3.31 -11.28 6.23
CA CYS A 180 -2.29 -10.28 6.48
C CYS A 180 -2.62 -9.50 7.75
N ALA A 181 -1.77 -9.58 8.77
CA ALA A 181 -1.94 -8.77 9.97
C ALA A 181 -0.57 -8.32 10.52
N PRO A 182 -0.49 -7.12 11.12
CA PRO A 182 0.69 -6.75 11.90
C PRO A 182 0.83 -7.75 13.06
N THR A 183 1.96 -8.44 13.10
CA THR A 183 2.29 -9.38 14.17
C THR A 183 2.76 -8.63 15.41
N TRP A 184 1.98 -8.75 16.49
CA TRP A 184 2.38 -8.34 17.83
C TRP A 184 3.26 -9.40 18.51
N ALA A 185 4.11 -10.07 17.72
CA ALA A 185 5.00 -11.10 18.27
C ALA A 185 6.09 -10.41 19.12
N PRO A 186 6.41 -10.94 20.32
CA PRO A 186 7.44 -10.36 21.20
C PRO A 186 8.81 -10.18 20.52
N ARG A 187 9.12 -11.01 19.52
CA ARG A 187 10.34 -10.91 18.71
C ARG A 187 10.32 -9.73 17.73
N ALA A 188 9.16 -9.45 17.12
CA ALA A 188 9.00 -8.34 16.18
C ALA A 188 9.07 -6.99 16.92
N TYR A 189 8.45 -6.91 18.11
CA TYR A 189 8.61 -5.76 19.02
C TYR A 189 10.07 -5.52 19.41
N LYS A 190 10.81 -6.59 19.76
CA LYS A 190 12.22 -6.46 20.14
C LYS A 190 13.08 -5.95 18.98
N VAL A 191 12.83 -6.42 17.76
CA VAL A 191 13.52 -5.97 16.54
C VAL A 191 13.13 -4.54 16.16
N TYR A 192 11.86 -4.16 16.31
CA TYR A 192 11.40 -2.79 16.10
C TYR A 192 12.15 -1.80 17.00
N VAL A 193 12.32 -2.15 18.28
CA VAL A 193 13.05 -1.32 19.27
C VAL A 193 14.57 -1.32 19.06
N THR A 194 15.16 -2.33 18.41
CA THR A 194 16.60 -2.29 18.05
C THR A 194 16.89 -1.59 16.74
N VAL A 195 15.92 -1.49 15.83
CA VAL A 195 16.07 -0.87 14.51
C VAL A 195 15.73 0.63 14.54
N LEU A 196 14.79 1.04 15.42
CA LEU A 196 14.47 2.44 15.71
C LEU A 196 15.48 3.03 16.70
#